data_AF-A0A929KAP2-F1
#
_entry.id   AF-A0A929KAP2-F1
#
_cell.length_a   1.000
_cell.length_b   1.000
_cell.length_c   1.000
_cell.angle_alpha   90.00
_cell.angle_beta   90.00
_cell.angle_gamma   90.00
#
_symmetry.space_group_name_H-M   'P 1'
#
loop_
_entity.id
_entity.type
_entity.pdbx_description
1 polymer ?
#
loop_
_entity_poly.entity_id
_entity_poly.type
_entity_poly.pdbx_seq_one_letter_code
_entity_poly.pdbx_strand_id
1 'polypeptide(L)'
;MKRCMQVFLVVLLLVSLAQVLWAADVKGLIKNGMQDLKIEKGSPALLALTNATYVKVNGKTTEGYVDIIQETTGCSIGKGSLLFFHRPVTYPLKVVLFRKDTKDTVVITYDGNKTRKINLNMD
;
A
#
# COMPACT_ATOMS: atom_id res chain seq x y z
N MET A 1 -40.83 14.56 -18.79
CA MET A 1 -40.37 14.80 -17.40
C MET A 1 -40.00 13.53 -16.63
N LYS A 2 -40.86 12.48 -16.60
CA LYS A 2 -40.58 11.24 -15.83
C LYS A 2 -39.31 10.48 -16.28
N ARG A 3 -39.02 10.43 -17.59
CA ARG A 3 -37.83 9.75 -18.14
C ARG A 3 -36.50 10.44 -17.81
N CYS A 4 -36.42 11.77 -17.87
CA CYS A 4 -35.23 12.51 -17.42
C CYS A 4 -34.97 12.32 -15.92
N MET A 5 -36.04 12.33 -15.10
CA MET A 5 -35.92 12.17 -13.66
C MET A 5 -35.40 10.78 -13.26
N GLN A 6 -35.80 9.73 -14.00
CA GLN A 6 -35.29 8.37 -13.79
C GLN A 6 -33.82 8.23 -14.19
N VAL A 7 -33.41 8.82 -15.33
CA VAL A 7 -31.99 8.80 -15.75
C VAL A 7 -31.13 9.56 -14.73
N PHE A 8 -31.60 10.69 -14.24
CA PHE A 8 -30.88 11.48 -13.24
C PHE A 8 -30.69 10.71 -11.92
N LEU A 9 -31.73 9.97 -11.47
CA LEU A 9 -31.63 9.15 -10.26
C LEU A 9 -30.62 8.00 -10.42
N VAL A 10 -30.61 7.33 -11.57
CA VAL A 10 -29.68 6.22 -11.83
C VAL A 10 -28.24 6.72 -11.91
N VAL A 11 -28.00 7.87 -12.53
CA VAL A 11 -26.66 8.49 -12.58
C VAL A 11 -26.22 8.92 -11.18
N LEU A 12 -27.11 9.50 -10.37
CA LEU A 12 -26.78 9.87 -8.98
C LEU A 12 -26.41 8.65 -8.13
N LEU A 13 -27.09 7.52 -8.32
CA LEU A 13 -26.83 6.26 -7.64
C LEU A 13 -25.51 5.62 -8.08
N LEU A 14 -25.17 5.71 -9.37
CA LEU A 14 -23.87 5.26 -9.89
C LEU A 14 -22.71 6.11 -9.39
N VAL A 15 -22.91 7.44 -9.28
CA VAL A 15 -21.90 8.37 -8.75
C VAL A 15 -21.68 8.17 -7.24
N SER A 16 -22.73 7.88 -6.47
CA SER A 16 -22.58 7.60 -5.04
C SER A 16 -21.90 6.26 -4.74
N LEU A 17 -22.11 5.22 -5.56
CA LEU A 17 -21.36 3.97 -5.45
C LEU A 17 -19.87 4.15 -5.78
N ALA A 18 -19.53 5.03 -6.73
CA ALA A 18 -18.14 5.26 -7.14
C ALA A 18 -17.30 5.85 -6.00
N GLN A 19 -17.89 6.65 -5.11
CA GLN A 19 -17.21 7.23 -3.95
C GLN A 19 -16.81 6.19 -2.90
N VAL A 20 -17.48 5.03 -2.86
CA VAL A 20 -17.20 3.94 -1.93
C VAL A 20 -15.98 3.10 -2.36
N LEU A 21 -15.52 3.24 -3.61
CA LEU A 21 -14.47 2.41 -4.21
C LEU A 21 -13.07 3.05 -4.28
N TRP A 22 -12.80 4.15 -3.57
CA TRP A 22 -11.42 4.58 -3.36
C TRP A 22 -10.74 3.70 -2.32
N ALA A 23 -10.43 2.46 -2.72
CA ALA A 23 -9.34 1.74 -2.11
C ALA A 23 -8.08 2.59 -2.31
N ALA A 24 -7.45 2.97 -1.20
CA ALA A 24 -6.15 3.62 -1.22
C ALA A 24 -5.15 2.84 -2.10
N ASP A 25 -4.49 3.55 -3.01
CA ASP A 25 -3.56 2.95 -3.97
C ASP A 25 -2.18 2.64 -3.34
N VAL A 26 -2.15 1.66 -2.43
CA VAL A 26 -0.90 1.21 -1.80
C VAL A 26 0.06 0.60 -2.83
N LYS A 27 -0.47 -0.11 -3.85
CA LYS A 27 0.35 -0.70 -4.92
C LYS A 27 1.08 0.38 -5.73
N GLY A 28 0.38 1.43 -6.14
CA GLY A 28 0.97 2.58 -6.82
C GLY A 28 2.00 3.30 -5.95
N LEU A 29 1.75 3.44 -4.64
CA LEU A 29 2.73 4.03 -3.73
C LEU A 29 4.00 3.19 -3.57
N ILE A 30 3.89 1.86 -3.55
CA ILE A 30 5.07 0.97 -3.54
C ILE A 30 5.87 1.13 -4.83
N LYS A 31 5.20 1.16 -5.99
CA LYS A 31 5.85 1.38 -7.29
C LYS A 31 6.56 2.74 -7.35
N ASN A 32 5.90 3.80 -6.92
CA ASN A 32 6.48 5.14 -6.85
C ASN A 32 7.65 5.18 -5.85
N GLY A 33 7.55 4.50 -4.72
CA GLY A 33 8.64 4.38 -3.75
C GLY A 33 9.89 3.71 -4.34
N MET A 34 9.71 2.63 -5.13
CA MET A 34 10.83 2.01 -5.84
C MET A 34 11.48 2.95 -6.86
N GLN A 35 10.68 3.76 -7.56
CA GLN A 35 11.19 4.77 -8.49
C GLN A 35 12.00 5.86 -7.78
N ASP A 36 11.51 6.36 -6.63
CA ASP A 36 12.24 7.33 -5.82
C ASP A 36 13.59 6.77 -5.35
N LEU A 37 13.59 5.49 -4.93
CA LEU A 37 14.81 4.77 -4.57
C LEU A 37 15.67 4.39 -5.78
N LYS A 38 15.24 4.66 -7.01
CA LYS A 38 15.92 4.27 -8.26
C LYS A 38 16.34 2.80 -8.26
N ILE A 39 15.43 1.91 -7.86
CA ILE A 39 15.70 0.48 -7.70
C ILE A 39 14.70 -0.37 -8.50
N GLU A 40 15.22 -1.44 -9.10
CA GLU A 40 14.42 -2.37 -9.89
C GLU A 40 13.82 -3.50 -9.04
N LYS A 41 12.73 -4.08 -9.55
CA LYS A 41 12.07 -5.23 -8.95
C LYS A 41 13.04 -6.41 -8.83
N GLY A 42 13.07 -7.04 -7.66
CA GLY A 42 13.92 -8.19 -7.38
C GLY A 42 15.39 -7.84 -7.12
N SER A 43 15.74 -6.56 -7.07
CA SER A 43 17.10 -6.14 -6.73
C SER A 43 17.52 -6.69 -5.36
N PRO A 44 18.72 -7.30 -5.25
CA PRO A 44 19.23 -7.78 -3.99
C PRO A 44 19.54 -6.64 -3.01
N ALA A 45 19.58 -5.38 -3.46
CA ALA A 45 19.79 -4.21 -2.62
C ALA A 45 18.50 -3.73 -1.91
N LEU A 46 17.33 -4.24 -2.28
CA LEU A 46 16.05 -3.85 -1.70
C LEU A 46 15.65 -4.78 -0.56
N LEU A 47 15.27 -4.20 0.57
CA LEU A 47 14.54 -4.86 1.64
C LEU A 47 13.17 -4.22 1.81
N ALA A 48 12.19 -5.02 2.20
CA ALA A 48 10.85 -4.57 2.55
C ALA A 48 10.51 -4.98 3.99
N LEU A 49 9.92 -4.07 4.76
CA LEU A 49 9.36 -4.37 6.08
C LEU A 49 7.88 -4.04 6.11
N THR A 50 7.06 -4.86 6.76
CA THR A 50 5.62 -4.61 6.87
C THR A 50 5.02 -5.15 8.17
N ASN A 51 3.93 -4.53 8.63
CA ASN A 51 3.08 -5.09 9.68
C ASN A 51 1.79 -5.72 9.14
N ALA A 52 1.70 -5.91 7.81
CA ALA A 52 0.68 -6.76 7.20
C ALA A 52 0.63 -8.12 7.92
N THR A 53 -0.55 -8.74 7.94
CA THR A 53 -0.94 -9.94 8.73
C THR A 53 -1.24 -9.68 10.22
N TYR A 54 -0.69 -8.61 10.82
CA TYR A 54 -0.96 -8.27 12.23
C TYR A 54 -2.04 -7.21 12.41
N VAL A 55 -2.18 -6.29 11.45
CA VAL A 55 -3.14 -5.17 11.55
C VAL A 55 -4.37 -5.40 10.69
N LYS A 56 -5.47 -4.73 11.05
CA LYS A 56 -6.69 -4.66 10.26
C LYS A 56 -6.89 -3.25 9.72
N VAL A 57 -7.30 -3.16 8.45
CA VAL A 57 -7.68 -1.90 7.81
C VAL A 57 -9.15 -1.98 7.43
N ASN A 58 -9.96 -1.04 7.92
CA ASN A 58 -11.42 -1.01 7.74
C ASN A 58 -12.09 -2.35 8.14
N GLY A 59 -11.63 -2.94 9.26
CA GLY A 59 -12.12 -4.23 9.76
C GLY A 59 -11.64 -5.46 8.98
N LYS A 60 -10.93 -5.29 7.87
CA LYS A 60 -10.42 -6.38 7.01
C LYS A 60 -8.99 -6.74 7.37
N THR A 61 -8.65 -8.01 7.21
CA THR A 61 -7.29 -8.51 7.39
C THR A 61 -6.37 -7.99 6.26
N THR A 62 -5.05 -8.07 6.46
CA THR A 62 -4.07 -7.40 5.59
C THR A 62 -3.11 -8.34 4.87
N GLU A 63 -3.38 -9.64 4.84
CA GLU A 63 -2.55 -10.64 4.15
C GLU A 63 -2.41 -10.33 2.65
N GLY A 64 -3.46 -9.83 2.00
CA GLY A 64 -3.41 -9.44 0.59
C GLY A 64 -2.37 -8.34 0.28
N TYR A 65 -1.97 -7.53 1.27
CA TYR A 65 -0.88 -6.57 1.08
C TYR A 65 0.49 -7.24 1.01
N VAL A 66 0.66 -8.43 1.59
CA VAL A 66 1.88 -9.24 1.45
C VAL A 66 2.07 -9.60 -0.02
N ASP A 67 1.01 -10.07 -0.69
CA ASP A 67 1.06 -10.40 -2.11
C ASP A 67 1.37 -9.18 -2.98
N ILE A 68 0.74 -8.03 -2.69
CA ILE A 68 1.02 -6.77 -3.40
C ILE A 68 2.50 -6.38 -3.25
N ILE A 69 3.07 -6.49 -2.05
CA ILE A 69 4.50 -6.18 -1.80
C ILE A 69 5.37 -7.15 -2.60
N GLN A 70 5.12 -8.45 -2.55
CA GLN A 70 5.91 -9.45 -3.26
C GLN A 70 5.83 -9.27 -4.79
N GLU A 71 4.62 -9.07 -5.32
CA GLU A 71 4.37 -8.87 -6.75
C GLU A 71 5.06 -7.60 -7.27
N THR A 72 5.05 -6.51 -6.50
CA THR A 72 5.58 -5.21 -6.94
C THR A 72 7.09 -5.13 -6.77
N THR A 73 7.62 -5.57 -5.63
CA THR A 73 9.03 -5.38 -5.24
C THR A 73 9.92 -6.57 -5.60
N GLY A 74 9.36 -7.78 -5.69
CA GLY A 74 10.13 -9.02 -5.80
C GLY A 74 10.80 -9.48 -4.50
N CYS A 75 10.67 -8.70 -3.42
CA CYS A 75 11.04 -9.11 -2.07
C CYS A 75 10.11 -10.23 -1.60
N SER A 76 10.64 -11.21 -0.88
CA SER A 76 9.83 -12.29 -0.33
C SER A 76 10.42 -12.84 0.97
N ILE A 77 9.58 -13.56 1.72
CA ILE A 77 9.96 -14.19 2.99
C ILE A 77 11.07 -15.22 2.74
N GLY A 78 10.90 -16.08 1.73
CA GLY A 78 11.87 -17.12 1.39
C GLY A 78 13.23 -16.59 0.93
N LYS A 79 13.29 -15.35 0.43
CA LYS A 79 14.55 -14.67 0.09
C LYS A 79 15.16 -13.89 1.26
N GLY A 80 14.49 -13.84 2.41
CA GLY A 80 14.89 -12.99 3.54
C GLY A 80 14.85 -11.49 3.25
N SER A 81 14.16 -11.06 2.19
CA SER A 81 14.09 -9.66 1.76
C SER A 81 12.77 -8.98 2.12
N LEU A 82 11.78 -9.75 2.60
CA LEU A 82 10.55 -9.24 3.20
C LEU A 82 10.48 -9.69 4.65
N LEU A 83 10.46 -8.74 5.58
CA LEU A 83 10.35 -8.99 7.01
C LEU A 83 9.06 -8.42 7.58
N PHE A 84 8.58 -9.05 8.64
CA PHE A 84 7.41 -8.60 9.37
C PHE A 84 7.77 -7.96 10.69
N PHE A 85 6.97 -7.00 11.13
CA PHE A 85 7.01 -6.48 12.50
C PHE A 85 5.62 -6.41 13.11
N HIS A 86 5.51 -6.81 14.37
CA HIS A 86 4.23 -6.88 15.07
C HIS A 86 3.76 -5.49 15.48
N ARG A 87 2.44 -5.26 15.38
CA ARG A 87 1.75 -4.07 15.91
C ARG A 87 0.37 -4.47 16.41
N PRO A 88 -0.24 -3.69 17.33
CA PRO A 88 -1.63 -3.91 17.71
C PRO A 88 -2.57 -3.83 16.50
N VAL A 89 -3.64 -4.63 16.51
CA VAL A 89 -4.55 -4.79 15.36
C VAL A 89 -5.13 -3.46 14.84
N THR A 90 -5.26 -2.47 15.72
CA THR A 90 -5.83 -1.14 15.44
C THR A 90 -4.84 -0.15 14.81
N TYR A 91 -3.57 -0.51 14.68
CA TYR A 91 -2.56 0.36 14.08
C TYR A 91 -2.69 0.42 12.55
N PRO A 92 -2.24 1.52 11.92
CA PRO A 92 -2.24 1.59 10.46
C PRO A 92 -1.31 0.55 9.85
N LEU A 93 -1.64 0.13 8.62
CA LEU A 93 -0.74 -0.64 7.77
C LEU A 93 0.49 0.21 7.46
N LYS A 94 1.66 -0.42 7.51
CA LYS A 94 2.94 0.17 7.15
C LYS A 94 3.69 -0.74 6.20
N VAL A 95 4.20 -0.15 5.13
CA VAL A 95 5.15 -0.77 4.20
C VAL A 95 6.38 0.10 4.14
N VAL A 96 7.55 -0.46 4.42
CA VAL A 96 8.83 0.23 4.37
C VAL A 96 9.66 -0.41 3.27
N LEU A 97 10.19 0.41 2.37
CA LEU A 97 11.16 0.03 1.35
C LEU A 97 12.51 0.62 1.76
N PHE A 98 13.53 -0.23 1.88
CA PHE A 98 14.86 0.16 2.34
C PHE A 98 15.89 -0.25 1.30
N ARG A 99 16.71 0.69 0.84
CA ARG A 99 17.80 0.45 -0.10
C ARG A 99 19.12 0.33 0.66
N LYS A 100 19.75 -0.84 0.63
CA LYS A 100 20.90 -1.18 1.50
C LYS A 100 22.16 -0.36 1.25
N ASP A 101 22.43 0.03 0.01
CA ASP A 101 23.66 0.70 -0.41
C ASP A 101 23.70 2.19 -0.02
N THR A 102 22.54 2.85 -0.08
CA THR A 102 22.35 4.30 0.11
C THR A 102 21.65 4.61 1.43
N LYS A 103 21.03 3.62 2.06
CA LYS A 103 20.14 3.74 3.22
C LYS A 103 18.92 4.63 2.97
N ASP A 104 18.65 4.95 1.72
CA ASP A 104 17.43 5.63 1.31
C ASP A 104 16.23 4.73 1.60
N THR A 105 15.20 5.34 2.19
CA THR A 105 14.06 4.64 2.76
C THR A 105 12.77 5.34 2.39
N VAL A 106 11.78 4.55 1.98
CA VAL A 106 10.42 5.01 1.74
C VAL A 106 9.48 4.34 2.73
N VAL A 107 8.75 5.12 3.50
CA VAL A 107 7.75 4.64 4.45
C VAL A 107 6.36 5.01 3.94
N ILE A 108 5.56 3.99 3.67
CA ILE A 108 4.17 4.10 3.29
C ILE A 108 3.31 3.72 4.49
N THR A 109 2.35 4.58 4.84
CA THR A 109 1.38 4.33 5.92
C THR A 109 -0.03 4.44 5.36
N TYR A 110 -0.89 3.49 5.69
CA TYR A 110 -2.30 3.47 5.32
C TYR A 110 -3.18 3.18 6.54
N ASP A 111 -4.08 4.11 6.87
CA ASP A 111 -4.94 4.02 8.07
C ASP A 111 -6.37 3.53 7.78
N GLY A 112 -6.68 3.19 6.53
CA GLY A 112 -8.04 2.84 6.09
C GLY A 112 -8.80 3.98 5.40
N ASN A 113 -8.36 5.22 5.56
CA ASN A 113 -8.95 6.39 4.92
C ASN A 113 -7.93 7.14 4.04
N LYS A 114 -6.69 7.26 4.53
CA LYS A 114 -5.64 8.07 3.91
C LYS A 114 -4.35 7.29 3.80
N THR A 115 -3.61 7.58 2.73
CA THR A 115 -2.24 7.14 2.55
C THR A 115 -1.25 8.28 2.74
N ARG A 116 -0.09 7.94 3.29
CA ARG A 116 1.06 8.84 3.41
C ARG A 116 2.31 8.11 2.95
N LYS A 117 3.10 8.75 2.10
CA LYS A 117 4.45 8.32 1.73
C LYS A 117 5.45 9.34 2.29
N ILE A 118 6.51 8.86 2.92
CA ILE A 118 7.63 9.68 3.41
C ILE A 118 8.91 9.09 2.87
N ASN A 119 9.79 9.94 2.35
CA ASN A 119 11.13 9.57 1.93
C ASN A 119 12.10 10.12 2.97
N LEU A 120 13.05 9.30 3.40
CA LEU A 120 14.08 9.67 4.36
C LEU A 120 15.36 8.87 4.07
N ASN A 121 16.48 9.33 4.60
CA ASN A 121 17.74 8.62 4.60
C ASN A 121 18.08 8.22 6.05
N MET A 122 18.58 7.00 6.27
CA MET A 122 18.87 6.44 7.60
C MET A 122 20.38 6.42 7.94
N ASP A 123 21.18 7.29 7.33
CA ASP A 123 22.57 7.57 7.76
C ASP A 123 22.66 8.23 9.15
#